data_AF-A0A8J2XK54-F1
#
_entry.id   AF-A0A8J2XK54-F1
#
_cell.length_a   1.000
_cell.length_b   1.000
_cell.length_c   1.000
_cell.angle_alpha   90.00
_cell.angle_beta   90.00
_cell.angle_gamma   90.00
#
_symmetry.space_group_name_H-M   'P 1'
#
loop_
_entity.id
_entity.type
_entity.pdbx_description
1 polymer ?
#
loop_
_entity_poly.entity_id
_entity_poly.type
_entity_poly.pdbx_seq_one_letter_code
_entity_poly.pdbx_strand_id
1 'polypeptide(L)'
;MPVDDEVPVFRAPMRSRDDSVPEGAGVERGLQKALCGIGGRLPRVPSSLDEAVGLLADEYDERMARRLERFASVPDGAYVWTRDVDGAYWLGRLDGAWRYDASEDAWAADLVHVRPCRWREEPVAEARVPAAVRATFARGGRNWQRIQSAQAFAATKGLWSSED
;
A
#
# COMPACT_ATOMS: atom_id res chain seq x y z
N MET A 1 -22.83 21.25 -5.51
CA MET A 1 -22.60 19.90 -6.08
C MET A 1 -21.79 19.15 -5.05
N PRO A 2 -22.33 18.12 -4.38
CA PRO A 2 -21.45 17.25 -3.61
C PRO A 2 -20.55 16.59 -4.66
N VAL A 3 -19.24 16.79 -4.54
CA VAL A 3 -18.29 15.88 -5.18
C VAL A 3 -18.66 14.51 -4.62
N ASP A 4 -19.17 13.61 -5.47
CA ASP A 4 -19.19 12.19 -5.10
C ASP A 4 -17.79 11.87 -4.59
N ASP A 5 -17.66 11.52 -3.31
CA ASP A 5 -16.38 11.23 -2.68
C ASP A 5 -15.79 9.99 -3.38
N GLU A 6 -15.04 10.27 -4.44
CA GLU A 6 -14.42 9.27 -5.29
C GLU A 6 -13.43 8.49 -4.43
N VAL A 7 -13.80 7.25 -4.10
CA VAL A 7 -12.97 6.35 -3.30
C VAL A 7 -11.57 6.29 -3.93
N PRO A 8 -10.53 6.76 -3.23
CA PRO A 8 -9.24 7.00 -3.86
C PRO A 8 -8.55 5.69 -4.29
N VAL A 9 -7.78 5.77 -5.38
CA VAL A 9 -6.94 4.67 -5.87
C VAL A 9 -5.49 4.97 -5.53
N PHE A 10 -4.80 3.99 -4.95
CA PHE A 10 -3.38 4.09 -4.59
C PHE A 10 -2.56 2.99 -5.25
N ARG A 11 -1.29 3.31 -5.47
CA ARG A 11 -0.23 2.34 -5.75
C ARG A 11 0.55 2.07 -4.48
N ALA A 12 0.74 0.78 -4.18
CA ALA A 12 1.50 0.28 -3.04
C ALA A 12 2.43 -0.87 -3.45
N PRO A 13 3.64 -0.61 -3.95
CA PRO A 13 4.58 -1.67 -4.33
C PRO A 13 5.12 -2.47 -3.14
N MET A 14 4.93 -1.99 -1.89
CA MET A 14 5.40 -2.66 -0.67
C MET A 14 6.89 -3.01 -0.68
N ARG A 15 7.68 -2.23 -1.43
CA ARG A 15 9.14 -2.36 -1.52
C ARG A 15 9.82 -1.62 -0.38
N SER A 16 10.74 -2.32 0.30
CA SER A 16 11.61 -1.74 1.32
C SER A 16 12.56 -0.68 0.73
N ARG A 17 13.02 0.24 1.58
CA ARG A 17 14.13 1.16 1.26
C ARG A 17 15.49 0.55 1.58
N ASP A 18 15.52 -0.52 2.36
CA ASP A 18 16.72 -1.24 2.74
C ASP A 18 17.01 -2.30 1.67
N ASP A 19 18.10 -2.10 0.91
CA ASP A 19 18.49 -2.98 -0.18
C ASP A 19 18.96 -4.37 0.31
N SER A 20 19.13 -4.58 1.63
CA SER A 20 19.38 -5.91 2.19
C SER A 20 18.11 -6.76 2.32
N VAL A 21 16.93 -6.14 2.26
CA VAL A 21 15.65 -6.87 2.25
C VAL A 21 15.43 -7.46 0.87
N PRO A 22 15.15 -8.78 0.75
CA PRO A 22 14.91 -9.42 -0.54
C PRO A 22 13.82 -8.70 -1.33
N GLU A 23 14.04 -8.55 -2.64
CA GLU A 23 13.01 -8.03 -3.54
C GLU A 23 11.76 -8.90 -3.44
N GLY A 24 10.59 -8.28 -3.34
CA GLY A 24 9.32 -9.00 -3.21
C GLY A 24 8.85 -9.27 -1.79
N ALA A 25 9.74 -9.31 -0.80
CA ALA A 25 9.41 -9.77 0.55
C ALA A 25 8.19 -9.05 1.16
N GLY A 26 8.10 -7.73 0.97
CA GLY A 26 6.97 -6.95 1.45
C GLY A 26 5.67 -7.21 0.70
N VAL A 27 5.69 -7.38 -0.63
CA VAL A 27 4.46 -7.66 -1.40
C VAL A 27 3.95 -9.08 -1.15
N GLU A 28 4.84 -10.06 -1.11
CA GLU A 28 4.49 -11.45 -0.78
C GLU A 28 3.82 -11.54 0.58
N ARG A 29 4.43 -10.90 1.60
CA ARG A 29 3.84 -10.82 2.94
C ARG A 29 2.47 -10.13 2.92
N GLY A 30 2.36 -8.99 2.24
CA GLY A 30 1.12 -8.23 2.16
C GLY A 30 -0.03 -9.05 1.57
N LEU A 31 0.24 -9.78 0.48
CA LEU A 31 -0.74 -10.67 -0.14
C LEU A 31 -1.08 -11.85 0.78
N GLN A 32 -0.08 -12.55 1.32
CA GLN A 32 -0.27 -13.72 2.17
C GLN A 32 -1.03 -13.42 3.47
N LYS A 33 -0.84 -12.23 4.05
CA LYS A 33 -1.41 -11.84 5.35
C LYS A 33 -2.66 -10.97 5.23
N ALA A 34 -3.14 -10.69 4.02
CA ALA A 34 -4.24 -9.74 3.78
C ALA A 34 -3.95 -8.35 4.38
N LEU A 35 -2.76 -7.83 4.11
CA LEU A 35 -2.27 -6.55 4.59
C LEU A 35 -1.78 -5.67 3.42
N CYS A 36 -1.91 -4.37 3.59
CA CYS A 36 -1.15 -3.39 2.83
C CYS A 36 -0.27 -2.61 3.81
N GLY A 37 0.95 -2.26 3.40
CA GLY A 37 1.83 -1.52 4.31
C GLY A 37 2.94 -0.75 3.64
N ILE A 38 3.69 -0.06 4.49
CA ILE A 38 4.94 0.62 4.18
C ILE A 38 6.02 0.19 5.17
N GLY A 39 7.26 0.18 4.71
CA GLY A 39 8.43 0.01 5.57
C GLY A 39 8.76 1.26 6.37
N GLY A 40 9.80 1.15 7.18
CA GLY A 40 10.15 2.15 8.19
C GLY A 40 10.24 1.55 9.58
N ARG A 41 11.02 0.48 9.73
CA ARG A 41 11.39 -0.10 11.02
C ARG A 41 11.75 1.00 12.03
N LEU A 42 11.16 0.91 13.22
CA LEU A 42 11.38 1.84 14.32
C LEU A 42 12.26 1.21 15.41
N PRO A 43 13.07 1.99 16.13
CA PRO A 43 13.98 1.46 17.18
C PRO A 43 13.23 0.84 18.36
N ARG A 44 11.93 1.13 18.51
CA ARG A 44 11.03 0.56 19.51
C ARG A 44 9.60 0.54 19.00
N VAL A 45 8.76 -0.29 19.61
CA VAL A 45 7.34 -0.35 19.28
C VAL A 45 6.66 0.95 19.72
N PRO A 46 6.02 1.70 18.81
CA PRO A 46 5.26 2.89 19.16
C PRO A 46 3.93 2.50 19.82
N SER A 47 3.49 3.31 20.78
CA SER A 47 2.18 3.21 21.44
C SER A 47 1.05 3.89 20.66
N SER A 48 1.38 4.76 19.71
CA SER A 48 0.41 5.50 18.89
C SER A 48 0.93 5.83 17.50
N LEU A 49 0.04 6.29 16.62
CA LEU A 49 0.42 6.80 15.29
C LEU A 49 1.32 8.04 15.41
N ASP A 50 0.97 8.99 16.27
CA ASP A 50 1.74 10.23 16.45
C ASP A 50 3.16 9.93 16.93
N GLU A 51 3.32 8.98 17.85
CA GLU A 51 4.63 8.52 18.29
C GLU A 51 5.40 7.82 17.15
N ALA A 52 4.74 6.98 16.37
CA ALA A 52 5.36 6.34 15.21
C ALA A 52 5.84 7.35 14.16
N VAL A 53 5.06 8.42 13.93
CA VAL A 53 5.39 9.52 13.02
C VAL A 53 6.62 10.29 13.53
N GLY A 54 6.66 10.61 14.82
CA GLY A 54 7.83 11.25 15.45
C GLY A 54 9.09 10.39 15.35
N LEU A 55 8.99 9.10 15.70
CA LEU A 55 10.13 8.17 15.59
C LEU A 55 10.61 8.00 14.15
N LEU A 56 9.72 8.01 13.15
CA LEU A 56 10.11 7.97 11.73
C LEU A 56 10.82 9.24 11.27
N ALA A 57 10.40 10.41 11.78
CA ALA A 57 11.03 11.68 11.47
C ALA A 57 12.47 11.72 11.99
N ASP A 58 12.68 11.23 13.22
CA ASP A 58 13.99 11.15 13.88
C ASP A 58 14.91 10.10 13.22
N GLU A 59 14.40 8.90 12.94
CA GLU A 59 15.20 7.78 12.41
C GLU A 59 15.54 7.96 10.92
N TYR A 60 14.64 8.54 10.13
CA TYR A 60 14.81 8.64 8.67
C TYR A 60 14.76 10.07 8.15
N ASP A 61 13.55 10.63 8.05
CA ASP A 61 13.29 11.97 7.55
C ASP A 61 11.80 12.35 7.69
N GLU A 62 11.53 13.66 7.73
CA GLU A 62 10.18 14.25 7.69
C GLU A 62 9.32 13.77 6.51
N ARG A 63 9.95 13.38 5.40
CA ARG A 63 9.22 12.92 4.20
C ARG A 63 8.66 11.51 4.41
N MET A 64 9.32 10.66 5.18
CA MET A 64 8.83 9.34 5.60
C MET A 64 7.73 9.48 6.62
N ALA A 65 7.91 10.33 7.63
CA ALA A 65 6.89 10.63 8.63
C ALA A 65 5.57 11.07 7.97
N ARG A 66 5.63 12.07 7.07
CA ARG A 66 4.46 12.52 6.30
C ARG A 66 3.86 11.44 5.40
N ARG A 67 4.65 10.48 4.93
CA ARG A 67 4.13 9.35 4.14
C ARG A 67 3.32 8.41 5.03
N LEU A 68 3.79 8.13 6.25
CA LEU A 68 3.06 7.34 7.23
C LEU A 68 1.73 8.01 7.58
N GLU A 69 1.74 9.30 7.90
CA GLU A 69 0.52 10.06 8.19
C GLU A 69 -0.50 9.92 7.06
N ARG A 70 -0.07 10.19 5.81
CA ARG A 70 -0.95 10.07 4.64
C ARG A 70 -1.46 8.65 4.41
N PHE A 71 -0.66 7.63 4.70
CA PHE A 71 -1.07 6.23 4.56
C PHE A 71 -2.11 5.85 5.62
N ALA A 72 -1.86 6.23 6.88
CA ALA A 72 -2.75 5.97 8.00
C ALA A 72 -4.08 6.73 7.87
N SER A 73 -4.06 7.95 7.30
CA SER A 73 -5.25 8.79 7.14
C SER A 73 -6.15 8.41 5.95
N VAL A 74 -5.76 7.45 5.10
CA VAL A 74 -6.59 7.06 3.96
C VAL A 74 -7.90 6.45 4.45
N PRO A 75 -9.07 6.81 3.89
CA PRO A 75 -10.34 6.21 4.31
C PRO A 75 -10.36 4.70 4.04
N ASP A 76 -11.04 3.96 4.90
CA ASP A 76 -11.37 2.56 4.62
C ASP A 76 -12.18 2.47 3.32
N GLY A 77 -12.03 1.35 2.62
CA GLY A 77 -12.61 1.15 1.31
C GLY A 77 -11.78 1.71 0.15
N ALA A 78 -10.69 2.45 0.39
CA ALA A 78 -9.78 2.89 -0.66
C ALA A 78 -9.20 1.72 -1.46
N TYR A 79 -9.07 1.90 -2.78
CA TYR A 79 -8.50 0.90 -3.66
C TYR A 79 -6.98 0.95 -3.64
N VAL A 80 -6.35 -0.22 -3.67
CA VAL A 80 -4.91 -0.39 -3.66
C VAL A 80 -4.49 -1.30 -4.79
N TRP A 81 -3.52 -0.88 -5.59
CA TRP A 81 -2.85 -1.71 -6.56
C TRP A 81 -1.44 -2.05 -6.06
N THR A 82 -1.08 -3.33 -6.13
CA THR A 82 0.29 -3.81 -5.98
C THR A 82 0.71 -4.64 -7.19
N ARG A 83 2.01 -4.94 -7.29
CA ARG A 83 2.58 -5.80 -8.32
C ARG A 83 3.58 -6.72 -7.64
N ASP A 84 3.41 -8.02 -7.80
CA ASP A 84 4.30 -9.02 -7.21
C ASP A 84 5.61 -9.17 -8.01
N VAL A 85 6.47 -10.07 -7.54
CA VAL A 85 7.79 -10.36 -8.15
C VAL A 85 7.67 -10.99 -9.53
N ASP A 86 6.61 -11.74 -9.78
CA ASP A 86 6.32 -12.35 -11.10
C ASP A 86 5.73 -11.32 -12.07
N GLY A 87 5.45 -10.11 -11.59
CA GLY A 87 4.95 -9.00 -12.38
C GLY A 87 3.43 -8.99 -12.53
N ALA A 88 2.70 -9.86 -11.82
CA ALA A 88 1.25 -9.86 -11.81
C ALA A 88 0.69 -8.71 -10.95
N TYR A 89 -0.45 -8.16 -11.38
CA TYR A 89 -1.06 -7.02 -10.74
C TYR A 89 -2.18 -7.46 -9.80
N TRP A 90 -2.11 -7.02 -8.55
CA TRP A 90 -3.12 -7.33 -7.55
C TRP A 90 -3.90 -6.07 -7.20
N LEU A 91 -5.21 -6.23 -7.12
CA LEU A 91 -6.13 -5.20 -6.66
C LEU A 91 -6.62 -5.57 -5.27
N GLY A 92 -6.66 -4.59 -4.38
CA GLY A 92 -7.16 -4.74 -3.03
C GLY A 92 -7.93 -3.52 -2.55
N ARG A 93 -8.48 -3.64 -1.34
CA ARG A 93 -9.28 -2.61 -0.68
C ARG A 93 -8.90 -2.52 0.80
N LEU A 94 -8.55 -1.33 1.28
CA LEU A 94 -8.22 -1.13 2.70
C LEU A 94 -9.46 -1.38 3.57
N ASP A 95 -9.27 -2.01 4.72
CA ASP A 95 -10.36 -2.53 5.55
C ASP A 95 -10.09 -2.37 7.05
N GLY A 96 -9.46 -1.27 7.45
CA GLY A 96 -9.24 -0.99 8.86
C GLY A 96 -8.10 -0.01 9.12
N ALA A 97 -7.99 0.36 10.40
CA ALA A 97 -7.02 1.32 10.90
C ALA A 97 -5.57 0.84 10.76
N TRP A 98 -4.66 1.81 10.79
CA TRP A 98 -3.22 1.56 10.88
C TRP A 98 -2.85 0.89 12.21
N ARG A 99 -1.87 -0.01 12.15
CA ARG A 99 -1.14 -0.54 13.30
C ARG A 99 0.35 -0.70 12.97
N TYR A 100 1.18 -0.68 14.00
CA TYR A 100 2.56 -1.15 13.90
C TYR A 100 2.61 -2.66 14.15
N ASP A 101 3.23 -3.41 13.24
CA ASP A 101 3.43 -4.85 13.33
C ASP A 101 4.86 -5.15 13.77
N ALA A 102 5.02 -5.52 15.05
CA ALA A 102 6.32 -5.74 15.67
C ALA A 102 6.81 -7.20 15.56
N SER A 103 6.11 -8.03 14.78
CA SER A 103 6.49 -9.43 14.60
C SER A 103 7.78 -9.56 13.78
N GLU A 104 8.50 -10.66 13.98
CA GLU A 104 9.77 -10.91 13.29
C GLU A 104 9.60 -10.98 11.76
N ASP A 105 8.49 -11.52 11.27
CA ASP A 105 8.18 -11.59 9.83
C ASP A 105 7.91 -10.20 9.23
N ALA A 106 7.21 -9.32 9.96
CA ALA A 106 6.99 -7.94 9.54
C ALA A 106 8.31 -7.17 9.49
N TRP A 107 9.15 -7.37 10.50
CA TRP A 107 10.47 -6.78 10.57
C TRP A 107 11.37 -7.27 9.43
N ALA A 108 11.46 -8.58 9.20
CA ALA A 108 12.28 -9.17 8.15
C ALA A 108 11.92 -8.64 6.75
N ALA A 109 10.62 -8.47 6.48
CA ALA A 109 10.13 -7.93 5.21
C ALA A 109 10.17 -6.39 5.10
N ASP A 110 10.54 -5.67 6.18
CA ASP A 110 10.35 -4.21 6.31
C ASP A 110 8.93 -3.78 5.89
N LEU A 111 7.93 -4.46 6.42
CA LEU A 111 6.52 -4.17 6.22
C LEU A 111 5.82 -4.08 7.59
N VAL A 112 6.23 -3.07 8.36
CA VAL A 112 5.87 -2.91 9.77
C VAL A 112 4.72 -1.91 10.00
N HIS A 113 4.52 -0.93 9.12
CA HIS A 113 3.36 -0.03 9.21
C HIS A 113 2.26 -0.57 8.29
N VAL A 114 1.26 -1.20 8.87
CA VAL A 114 0.28 -2.00 8.11
C VAL A 114 -1.15 -1.59 8.39
N ARG A 115 -2.00 -1.90 7.42
CA ARG A 115 -3.46 -1.85 7.50
C ARG A 115 -4.04 -3.14 6.95
N PRO A 116 -5.16 -3.65 7.49
CA PRO A 116 -5.91 -4.71 6.83
C PRO A 116 -6.24 -4.34 5.39
N CYS A 117 -6.06 -5.29 4.47
CA CYS A 117 -6.38 -5.11 3.07
C CYS A 117 -6.99 -6.41 2.52
N ARG A 118 -8.23 -6.31 2.03
CA ARG A 118 -8.84 -7.39 1.27
C ARG A 118 -8.25 -7.35 -0.13
N TRP A 119 -7.52 -8.37 -0.51
CA TRP A 119 -7.07 -8.56 -1.89
C TRP A 119 -8.09 -9.37 -2.67
N ARG A 120 -8.16 -9.17 -3.98
CA ARG A 120 -8.82 -10.12 -4.88
C ARG A 120 -8.18 -11.50 -4.75
N GLU A 121 -8.94 -12.56 -4.98
CA GLU A 121 -8.44 -13.94 -4.88
C GLU A 121 -7.43 -14.27 -6.00
N GLU A 122 -7.61 -13.64 -7.16
CA GLU A 122 -6.75 -13.82 -8.32
C GLU A 122 -6.15 -12.48 -8.80
N PRO A 123 -4.94 -12.49 -9.39
CA PRO A 123 -4.36 -11.31 -9.98
C PRO A 123 -5.17 -10.83 -11.18
N VAL A 124 -5.16 -9.53 -11.42
CA VAL A 124 -5.79 -8.91 -12.58
C VAL A 124 -4.90 -9.09 -13.80
N ALA A 125 -5.45 -9.74 -14.84
CA ALA A 125 -4.78 -9.85 -16.13
C ALA A 125 -4.33 -8.48 -16.66
N GLU A 126 -3.08 -8.37 -17.11
CA GLU A 126 -2.44 -7.10 -17.47
C GLU A 126 -3.25 -6.25 -18.48
N ALA A 127 -3.92 -6.92 -19.42
CA ALA A 127 -4.79 -6.27 -20.41
C ALA A 127 -5.98 -5.51 -19.78
N ARG A 128 -6.46 -5.96 -18.61
CA ARG A 128 -7.54 -5.33 -17.84
C ARG A 128 -7.04 -4.27 -16.87
N VAL A 129 -5.75 -4.23 -16.56
CA VAL A 129 -5.16 -3.24 -15.64
C VAL A 129 -5.28 -1.83 -16.24
N PRO A 130 -5.79 -0.83 -15.51
CA PRO A 130 -5.92 0.52 -16.05
C PRO A 130 -4.57 1.10 -16.50
N ALA A 131 -4.56 1.82 -17.63
CA ALA A 131 -3.33 2.34 -18.20
C ALA A 131 -2.55 3.25 -17.22
N ALA A 132 -3.25 4.08 -16.43
CA ALA A 132 -2.62 4.93 -15.43
C ALA A 132 -1.97 4.13 -14.29
N VAL A 133 -2.53 2.97 -13.91
CA VAL A 133 -1.92 2.05 -12.93
C VAL A 133 -0.62 1.52 -13.52
N ARG A 134 -0.66 0.91 -14.72
CA ARG A 134 0.53 0.39 -15.41
C ARG A 134 1.62 1.46 -15.55
N ALA A 135 1.25 2.65 -16.01
CA ALA A 135 2.17 3.77 -16.18
C ALA A 135 2.81 4.21 -14.85
N THR A 136 2.05 4.19 -13.75
CA THR A 136 2.58 4.54 -12.43
C THR A 136 3.58 3.48 -11.95
N PHE A 137 3.33 2.19 -12.18
CA PHE A 137 4.30 1.13 -11.88
C PHE A 137 5.55 1.17 -12.75
N ALA A 138 5.40 1.39 -14.07
CA ALA A 138 6.51 1.45 -15.01
C ALA A 138 7.49 2.60 -14.72
N ARG A 139 6.98 3.73 -14.20
CA ARG A 139 7.83 4.85 -13.74
C ARG A 139 8.70 4.49 -12.54
N GLY A 140 8.46 3.36 -11.87
CA GLY A 140 9.17 2.98 -10.67
C GLY A 140 8.88 3.95 -9.51
N GLY A 141 9.82 4.06 -8.58
CA GLY A 141 9.67 4.94 -7.41
C GLY A 141 9.08 4.23 -6.19
N ARG A 142 9.02 4.99 -5.09
CA ARG A 142 8.77 4.47 -3.74
C ARG A 142 7.27 4.37 -3.46
N ASN A 143 6.91 3.48 -2.54
CA ASN A 143 5.62 3.46 -1.84
C ASN A 143 5.36 4.86 -1.22
N TRP A 144 4.18 5.45 -1.06
CA TRP A 144 2.76 5.16 -1.28
C TRP A 144 2.22 6.34 -2.10
N GLN A 145 1.56 6.10 -3.24
CA GLN A 145 1.20 7.16 -4.19
C GLN A 145 -0.27 7.08 -4.62
N ARG A 146 -1.00 8.19 -4.56
CA ARG A 146 -2.36 8.30 -5.13
C ARG A 146 -2.27 8.36 -6.66
N ILE A 147 -3.12 7.57 -7.33
CA ILE A 147 -3.31 7.61 -8.79
C ILE A 147 -4.47 8.56 -9.09
N GLN A 148 -4.14 9.76 -9.57
CA GLN A 148 -5.14 10.78 -9.93
C GLN A 148 -5.62 10.57 -11.36
N SER A 149 -6.60 9.68 -11.54
CA SER A 149 -7.22 9.43 -12.85
C SER A 149 -8.64 8.89 -12.65
N ALA A 150 -9.64 9.67 -13.06
CA ALA A 150 -11.04 9.27 -13.00
C ALA A 150 -11.32 8.01 -13.84
N GLN A 151 -10.63 7.85 -14.98
CA GLN A 151 -10.70 6.63 -15.79
C GLN A 151 -10.12 5.42 -15.03
N ALA A 152 -8.99 5.60 -14.35
CA ALA A 152 -8.41 4.53 -13.55
C ALA A 152 -9.31 4.15 -12.36
N PHE A 153 -9.93 5.13 -11.72
CA PHE A 153 -10.95 4.89 -10.70
C PHE A 153 -12.12 4.08 -11.24
N ALA A 154 -12.78 4.55 -12.31
CA ALA A 154 -13.95 3.88 -12.86
C ALA A 154 -13.65 2.43 -13.26
N ALA A 155 -12.51 2.20 -13.93
CA ALA A 155 -12.05 0.86 -14.31
C ALA A 155 -11.71 0.00 -13.08
N THR A 156 -11.04 0.56 -12.06
CA THR A 156 -10.71 -0.14 -10.81
C THR A 156 -11.98 -0.56 -10.07
N LYS A 157 -12.95 0.35 -9.94
CA LYS A 157 -14.25 0.09 -9.32
C LYS A 157 -15.00 -1.03 -10.06
N GLY A 158 -15.04 -0.97 -11.39
CA GLY A 158 -15.66 -2.00 -12.21
C GLY A 158 -15.00 -3.38 -12.07
N LEU A 159 -13.67 -3.42 -11.95
CA LEU A 159 -12.93 -4.66 -11.68
C LEU A 159 -13.27 -5.26 -10.32
N TRP A 160 -13.38 -4.41 -9.29
CA TRP A 160 -13.72 -4.85 -7.93
C TRP A 160 -15.14 -5.39 -7.84
N SER A 161 -16.12 -4.72 -8.45
CA SER A 161 -17.53 -5.14 -8.43
C SER A 161 -17.83 -6.37 -9.31
N SER A 162 -16.89 -6.81 -10.16
CA SER A 162 -17.06 -8.00 -10.99
C SER A 162 -16.67 -9.32 -10.30
N GLU A 163 -16.35 -9.27 -9.01
CA GLU A 163 -16.10 -10.45 -8.16
C GLU A 163 -17.30 -10.89 -7.30
N ASP A 164 -18.48 -10.31 -7.52
CA ASP A 164 -19.76 -10.84 -7.01
C ASP A 164 -20.38 -11.85 -8.00
#